data_AF-A0A6P0M5J2-F1
#
_entry.id   AF-A0A6P0M5J2-F1
#
_cell.length_a   1.000
_cell.length_b   1.000
_cell.length_c   1.000
_cell.angle_alpha   90.00
_cell.angle_beta   90.00
_cell.angle_gamma   90.00
#
_symmetry.space_group_name_H-M   'P 1'
#
loop_
_entity.id
_entity.type
_entity.pdbx_description
1 polymer ?
#
loop_
_entity_poly.entity_id
_entity_poly.type
_entity_poly.pdbx_seq_one_letter_code
_entity_poly.pdbx_strand_id
1 'polypeptide(L)'
;MIQQLQTGQERVSFEAILVSESGQSMFATDTYLQPENLQQFVPPPGRGIQAANVLQSLGFRVQQIGTFSISADGPRELWERVFSTRVERDSQLISEAHPQLGEVTFLRHVPGAPFTIPQELSGLIERAYPQRPPILFESPLPPRVRYHHLNVPSDVAMVCRSTPVHKVGVTGKGVLVAMVDTGFYKHPFYEWHG
;
A
#
# COMPACT_ATOMS: atom_id res chain seq x y z
N MET A 1 -11.95 -5.51 -21.03
CA MET A 1 -13.29 -5.04 -20.64
C MET A 1 -13.19 -4.58 -19.19
N ILE A 2 -12.67 -3.37 -18.98
CA ILE A 2 -12.62 -2.74 -17.66
C ILE A 2 -14.05 -2.26 -17.42
N GLN A 3 -14.69 -2.87 -16.44
CA GLN A 3 -16.07 -2.57 -16.07
C GLN A 3 -16.13 -1.07 -15.75
N GLN A 4 -16.83 -0.30 -16.59
CA GLN A 4 -17.28 1.02 -16.20
C GLN A 4 -18.04 0.85 -14.88
N LEU A 5 -17.49 1.36 -13.79
CA LEU A 5 -18.21 1.52 -12.53
C LEU A 5 -19.28 2.59 -12.76
N GLN A 6 -20.40 2.18 -13.36
CA GLN A 6 -21.62 2.96 -13.44
C GLN A 6 -22.15 3.20 -12.02
N THR A 7 -22.28 4.47 -11.64
CA THR A 7 -23.26 5.00 -10.67
C THR A 7 -23.31 4.30 -9.30
N GLY A 8 -22.15 4.06 -8.69
CA GLY A 8 -22.06 3.78 -7.25
C GLY A 8 -21.86 5.08 -6.48
N GLN A 9 -22.44 5.19 -5.27
CA GLN A 9 -22.10 6.25 -4.33
C GLN A 9 -20.57 6.32 -4.18
N GLU A 10 -19.97 7.50 -4.29
CA GLU A 10 -18.51 7.64 -4.23
C GLU A 10 -17.98 7.10 -2.90
N ARG A 11 -16.94 6.26 -2.96
CA ARG A 11 -16.37 5.64 -1.76
C ARG A 11 -14.95 6.11 -1.55
N VAL A 12 -14.63 6.36 -0.28
CA VAL A 12 -13.26 6.58 0.19
C VAL A 12 -12.74 5.23 0.67
N SER A 13 -11.73 4.71 -0.03
CA SER A 13 -10.89 3.62 0.49
C SER A 13 -9.81 4.24 1.37
N PHE A 14 -9.64 3.75 2.59
CA PHE A 14 -8.72 4.33 3.55
C PHE A 14 -8.02 3.28 4.40
N GLU A 15 -6.91 3.68 5.00
CA GLU A 15 -6.23 2.92 6.04
C GLU A 15 -6.35 3.66 7.36
N ALA A 16 -6.75 2.94 8.41
CA ALA A 16 -6.79 3.43 9.77
C ALA A 16 -5.67 2.77 10.58
N ILE A 17 -4.79 3.59 11.16
CA ILE A 17 -3.59 3.13 11.87
C ILE A 17 -3.91 2.97 13.35
N LEU A 18 -3.64 1.80 13.88
CA LEU A 18 -3.95 1.44 15.27
C LEU A 18 -2.98 2.14 16.21
N VAL A 19 -3.49 2.65 17.34
CA VAL A 19 -2.63 3.16 18.42
C VAL A 19 -1.78 2.00 18.96
N SER A 20 -0.48 2.23 19.14
CA SER A 20 0.45 1.27 19.73
C SER A 20 0.17 1.00 21.21
N GLU A 21 0.70 -0.10 21.75
CA GLU A 21 0.62 -0.38 23.19
C GLU A 21 1.44 0.64 24.01
N SER A 22 2.58 1.09 23.47
CA SER A 22 3.42 2.11 24.11
C SER A 22 2.81 3.52 24.10
N GLY A 23 1.78 3.75 23.27
CA GLY A 23 1.23 5.07 23.00
C GLY A 23 2.13 5.95 22.12
N GLN A 24 3.30 5.46 21.69
CA GLN A 24 4.15 6.16 20.74
C GLN A 24 3.55 6.11 19.34
N SER A 25 3.58 7.25 18.64
CA SER A 25 3.11 7.36 17.27
C SER A 25 4.21 6.97 16.29
N MET A 26 3.88 6.11 15.32
CA MET A 26 4.81 5.80 14.21
C MET A 26 5.00 6.98 13.25
N PHE A 27 4.23 8.05 13.42
CA PHE A 27 4.27 9.27 12.59
C PHE A 27 4.86 10.48 13.32
N ALA A 28 5.38 10.30 14.54
CA ALA A 28 6.11 11.37 15.23
C ALA A 28 7.39 11.72 14.47
N THR A 29 7.75 13.01 14.45
CA THR A 29 8.84 13.55 13.62
C THR A 29 10.22 12.98 13.95
N ASP A 30 10.40 12.54 15.19
CA ASP A 30 11.63 11.96 15.74
C ASP A 30 11.63 10.41 15.71
N THR A 31 10.58 9.79 15.16
CA THR A 31 10.48 8.34 15.06
C THR A 31 11.10 7.82 13.77
N TYR A 32 12.04 6.90 13.90
CA TYR A 32 12.65 6.18 12.78
C TYR A 32 12.40 4.68 12.93
N LEU A 33 11.60 4.09 12.05
CA LEU A 33 11.22 2.68 12.14
C LEU A 33 12.39 1.78 11.72
N GLN A 34 12.75 0.86 12.62
CA GLN A 34 13.77 -0.16 12.41
C GLN A 34 13.22 -1.52 12.87
N PRO A 35 13.67 -2.65 12.30
CA PRO A 35 13.23 -3.98 12.72
C PRO A 35 13.27 -4.20 14.24
N GLU A 36 14.26 -3.60 14.91
CA GLU A 36 14.50 -3.72 16.35
C GLU A 36 13.50 -2.95 17.20
N ASN A 37 12.90 -1.86 16.67
CA ASN A 37 11.95 -1.02 17.39
C ASN A 37 10.50 -1.18 16.93
N LEU A 38 10.23 -1.92 15.85
CA LEU A 38 8.87 -2.17 15.34
C LEU A 38 7.91 -2.71 16.41
N GLN A 39 8.41 -3.54 17.33
CA GLN A 39 7.59 -4.10 18.42
C GLN A 39 7.00 -3.02 19.34
N GLN A 40 7.65 -1.86 19.48
CA GLN A 40 7.17 -0.75 20.31
C GLN A 40 5.89 -0.11 19.74
N PHE A 41 5.65 -0.28 18.44
CA PHE A 41 4.49 0.26 17.73
C PHE A 41 3.37 -0.76 17.53
N VAL A 42 3.57 -2.01 17.97
CA VAL A 42 2.53 -3.04 17.89
C VAL A 42 1.36 -2.64 18.80
N PRO A 43 0.12 -2.66 18.31
CA PRO A 43 -1.05 -2.39 19.13
C PRO A 43 -1.30 -3.54 20.11
N PRO A 44 -1.94 -3.29 21.27
CA PRO A 44 -2.20 -4.34 22.24
C PRO A 44 -3.19 -5.39 21.68
N PRO A 45 -3.18 -6.62 22.20
CA PRO A 45 -4.06 -7.69 21.73
C PRO A 45 -5.54 -7.26 21.69
N GLY A 46 -6.23 -7.58 20.59
CA GLY A 46 -7.64 -7.25 20.40
C GLY A 46 -7.95 -5.81 19.96
N ARG A 47 -6.96 -4.90 19.96
CA ARG A 47 -7.14 -3.50 19.51
C ARG A 47 -7.72 -3.40 18.10
N GLY A 48 -7.21 -4.20 17.16
CA GLY A 48 -7.71 -4.23 15.79
C GLY A 48 -9.19 -4.64 15.70
N ILE A 49 -9.60 -5.64 16.49
CA ILE A 49 -11.01 -6.08 16.52
C ILE A 49 -11.90 -4.99 17.12
N GLN A 50 -11.47 -4.35 18.20
CA GLN A 50 -12.20 -3.24 18.82
C GLN A 50 -12.39 -2.08 17.85
N ALA A 51 -11.31 -1.62 17.21
CA ALA A 51 -11.36 -0.55 16.21
C ALA A 51 -12.23 -0.92 15.01
N ALA A 52 -12.14 -2.16 14.51
CA ALA A 52 -12.97 -2.64 13.41
C ALA A 52 -14.47 -2.62 13.75
N ASN A 53 -14.85 -3.08 14.95
CA ASN A 53 -16.24 -3.06 15.40
C ASN A 53 -16.80 -1.63 15.48
N VAL A 54 -15.99 -0.68 15.98
CA VAL A 54 -16.40 0.74 16.02
C VAL A 54 -16.56 1.30 14.61
N LEU A 55 -15.59 1.07 13.71
CA LEU A 55 -15.68 1.50 12.32
C LEU A 55 -16.94 0.94 11.63
N GLN A 56 -17.26 -0.34 11.85
CA GLN A 56 -18.48 -0.97 11.33
C GLN A 56 -19.75 -0.35 11.91
N SER A 57 -19.78 -0.06 13.23
CA SER A 57 -20.91 0.61 13.87
C SER A 57 -21.16 2.02 13.35
N LEU A 58 -20.10 2.72 12.92
CA LEU A 58 -20.17 4.02 12.26
C LEU A 58 -20.66 3.92 10.80
N GLY A 59 -20.72 2.72 10.22
CA GLY A 59 -21.19 2.45 8.87
C GLY A 59 -20.10 2.22 7.82
N PHE A 60 -18.83 2.11 8.22
CA PHE A 60 -17.76 1.73 7.32
C PHE A 60 -17.74 0.22 7.07
N ARG A 61 -17.24 -0.19 5.90
CA ARG A 61 -16.96 -1.59 5.58
C ARG A 61 -15.49 -1.87 5.87
N VAL A 62 -15.21 -2.73 6.83
CA VAL A 62 -13.86 -3.24 7.10
C VAL A 62 -13.53 -4.32 6.07
N GLN A 63 -12.39 -4.17 5.40
CA GLN A 63 -11.87 -5.11 4.40
C GLN A 63 -10.85 -6.08 5.00
N GLN A 64 -9.92 -5.53 5.78
CA GLN A 64 -8.84 -6.31 6.36
C GLN A 64 -8.40 -5.71 7.69
N ILE A 65 -8.07 -6.58 8.65
CA ILE A 65 -7.44 -6.21 9.91
C ILE A 65 -6.01 -6.72 9.87
N GLY A 66 -5.05 -5.81 9.74
CA GLY A 66 -3.62 -6.10 9.81
C GLY A 66 -3.08 -5.93 11.23
N THR A 67 -1.78 -6.18 11.39
CA THR A 67 -1.09 -6.03 12.69
C THR A 67 -1.08 -4.58 13.16
N PHE A 68 -0.83 -3.63 12.28
CA PHE A 68 -0.65 -2.21 12.63
C PHE A 68 -1.82 -1.32 12.20
N SER A 69 -2.71 -1.83 11.35
CA SER A 69 -3.68 -1.01 10.66
C SER A 69 -4.90 -1.80 10.19
N ILE A 70 -5.95 -1.08 9.81
CA ILE A 70 -7.20 -1.62 9.26
C ILE A 70 -7.45 -0.97 7.91
N SER A 71 -7.62 -1.80 6.88
CA SER A 71 -8.11 -1.36 5.58
C SER A 71 -9.63 -1.35 5.59
N ALA A 72 -10.24 -0.24 5.24
CA ALA A 72 -11.69 -0.07 5.22
C ALA A 72 -12.13 0.89 4.11
N ASP A 73 -13.42 0.90 3.82
CA ASP A 73 -14.00 1.84 2.89
C ASP A 73 -15.42 2.27 3.28
N GLY A 74 -15.82 3.47 2.85
CA GLY A 74 -17.16 4.00 3.12
C GLY A 74 -17.56 5.09 2.14
N PRO A 75 -18.85 5.48 2.11
CA PRO A 75 -19.29 6.61 1.31
C PRO A 75 -18.55 7.91 1.64
N ARG A 76 -18.38 8.79 0.65
CA ARG A 76 -17.78 10.11 0.82
C ARG A 76 -18.42 10.90 1.96
N GLU A 77 -19.75 10.96 1.98
CA GLU A 77 -20.48 11.76 2.98
C GLU A 77 -20.25 11.21 4.39
N LEU A 78 -20.13 9.88 4.52
CA LEU A 78 -19.81 9.24 5.78
C LEU A 78 -18.39 9.59 6.24
N TRP A 79 -17.41 9.48 5.35
CA TRP A 79 -16.02 9.81 5.63
C TRP A 79 -15.85 11.26 6.09
N GLU A 80 -16.39 12.20 5.31
CA GLU A 80 -16.29 13.64 5.61
C GLU A 80 -16.97 14.00 6.92
N ARG A 81 -18.12 13.38 7.23
CA ARG A 81 -18.83 13.58 8.50
C ARG A 81 -18.08 13.01 9.68
N VAL A 82 -17.64 11.75 9.62
CA VAL A 82 -17.00 11.07 10.76
C VAL A 82 -15.66 11.70 11.10
N PHE A 83 -14.82 11.97 10.09
CA PHE A 83 -13.49 12.52 10.30
C PHE A 83 -13.45 14.05 10.28
N SER A 84 -14.62 14.70 10.21
CA SER A 84 -14.77 16.17 10.15
C SER A 84 -13.81 16.80 9.13
N THR A 85 -13.85 16.26 7.91
CA THR A 85 -12.86 16.54 6.86
C THR A 85 -13.49 16.73 5.48
N ARG A 86 -12.67 16.98 4.45
CA ARG A 86 -13.09 17.09 3.05
C ARG A 86 -12.20 16.27 2.15
N VAL A 87 -12.83 15.60 1.19
CA VAL A 87 -12.13 14.92 0.10
C VAL A 87 -12.57 15.47 -1.24
N GLU A 88 -11.71 15.36 -2.23
CA GLU A 88 -11.98 15.75 -3.61
C GLU A 88 -11.61 14.61 -4.56
N ARG A 89 -12.21 14.64 -5.76
CA ARG A 89 -11.81 13.73 -6.83
C ARG A 89 -10.42 14.08 -7.31
N ASP A 90 -9.60 13.06 -7.45
CA ASP A 90 -8.33 13.09 -8.16
C ASP A 90 -8.34 11.95 -9.18
N SER A 91 -7.51 12.07 -10.22
CA SER A 91 -7.29 10.98 -11.15
C SER A 91 -5.81 10.81 -11.44
N GLN A 92 -5.41 9.58 -11.72
CA GLN A 92 -4.08 9.28 -12.22
C GLN A 92 -4.18 8.21 -13.30
N LEU A 93 -3.21 8.19 -14.22
CA LEU A 93 -3.07 7.12 -15.18
C LEU A 93 -2.91 5.79 -14.43
N ILE A 94 -3.57 4.74 -14.94
CA ILE A 94 -3.34 3.38 -14.44
C ILE A 94 -1.88 2.98 -14.68
N SER A 95 -1.32 3.44 -15.81
CA SER A 95 0.07 3.22 -16.20
C SER A 95 0.56 4.39 -17.05
N GLU A 96 1.73 4.93 -16.70
CA GLU A 96 2.39 5.96 -17.52
C GLU A 96 2.89 5.38 -18.86
N ALA A 97 3.30 4.11 -18.87
CA ALA A 97 3.78 3.45 -20.08
C ALA A 97 2.63 3.01 -21.01
N HIS A 98 1.42 2.87 -20.48
CA HIS A 98 0.23 2.43 -21.22
C HIS A 98 -0.99 3.36 -20.99
N PRO A 99 -0.96 4.60 -21.48
CA PRO A 99 -2.06 5.56 -21.27
C PRO A 99 -3.42 5.08 -21.80
N GLN A 100 -3.44 4.19 -22.79
CA GLN A 100 -4.65 3.56 -23.33
C GLN A 100 -5.44 2.72 -22.32
N LEU A 101 -4.81 2.31 -21.20
CA LEU A 101 -5.53 1.65 -20.10
C LEU A 101 -6.48 2.62 -19.37
N GLY A 102 -6.28 3.93 -19.56
CA GLY A 102 -7.10 4.98 -19.00
C GLY A 102 -6.63 5.44 -17.63
N GLU A 103 -7.53 6.15 -16.95
CA GLU A 103 -7.30 6.71 -15.63
C GLU A 103 -8.14 6.01 -14.56
N VAL A 104 -7.62 6.00 -13.35
CA VAL A 104 -8.38 5.64 -12.15
C VAL A 104 -8.74 6.92 -11.39
N THR A 105 -10.04 7.13 -11.17
CA THR A 105 -10.55 8.20 -10.29
C THR A 105 -10.59 7.69 -8.85
N PHE A 106 -10.12 8.51 -7.91
CA PHE A 106 -10.17 8.21 -6.48
C PHE A 106 -10.45 9.48 -5.68
N LEU A 107 -10.73 9.33 -4.38
CA LEU A 107 -10.94 10.45 -3.46
C LEU A 107 -9.68 10.68 -2.63
N ARG A 108 -9.15 11.90 -2.67
CA ARG A 108 -8.00 12.32 -1.83
C ARG A 108 -8.43 13.37 -0.82
N HIS A 109 -7.69 13.45 0.28
CA HIS A 109 -7.85 14.53 1.27
C HIS A 109 -7.55 15.90 0.64
N VAL A 110 -8.40 16.89 0.92
CA VAL A 110 -8.17 18.28 0.48
C VAL A 110 -7.07 18.91 1.36
N PRO A 111 -5.95 19.39 0.80
CA PRO A 111 -4.89 20.03 1.58
C PRO A 111 -5.42 21.18 2.44
N GLY A 112 -5.04 21.19 3.73
CA GLY A 112 -5.49 22.21 4.69
C GLY A 112 -6.91 22.02 5.24
N ALA A 113 -7.70 21.07 4.72
CA ALA A 113 -8.95 20.70 5.36
C ALA A 113 -8.70 20.09 6.75
N PRO A 114 -9.55 20.39 7.76
CA PRO A 114 -9.43 19.79 9.07
C PRO A 114 -9.54 18.28 8.99
N PHE A 115 -8.97 17.59 9.97
CA PHE A 115 -9.12 16.14 10.15
C PHE A 115 -9.16 15.87 11.65
N THR A 116 -10.20 15.21 12.12
CA THR A 116 -10.40 14.90 13.55
C THR A 116 -10.78 13.45 13.71
N ILE A 117 -10.15 12.76 14.65
CA ILE A 117 -10.55 11.40 15.04
C ILE A 117 -11.78 11.53 15.95
N PRO A 118 -12.91 10.89 15.61
CA PRO A 118 -14.11 10.98 16.44
C PRO A 118 -13.88 10.30 17.79
N GLN A 119 -14.63 10.70 18.81
CA GLN A 119 -14.42 10.25 20.19
C GLN A 119 -14.51 8.72 20.32
N GLU A 120 -15.39 8.09 19.55
CA GLU A 120 -15.60 6.64 19.51
C GLU A 120 -14.36 5.87 19.05
N LEU A 121 -13.51 6.50 18.23
CA LEU A 121 -12.25 5.93 17.74
C LEU A 121 -11.03 6.43 18.52
N SER A 122 -11.24 7.29 19.52
CA SER A 122 -10.16 7.84 20.35
C SER A 122 -9.46 6.73 21.13
N GLY A 123 -8.13 6.72 21.09
CA GLY A 123 -7.30 5.67 21.70
C GLY A 123 -7.33 4.33 20.97
N LEU A 124 -8.17 4.18 19.93
CA LEU A 124 -8.19 2.99 19.08
C LEU A 124 -7.30 3.16 17.84
N ILE A 125 -7.42 4.33 17.18
CA ILE A 125 -6.63 4.69 16.01
C ILE A 125 -5.91 6.02 16.25
N GLU A 126 -4.72 6.18 15.67
CA GLU A 126 -3.93 7.42 15.75
C GLU A 126 -4.04 8.26 14.47
N ARG A 127 -4.45 7.66 13.36
CA ARG A 127 -4.63 8.31 12.07
C ARG A 127 -5.56 7.49 11.18
N ALA A 128 -6.24 8.16 10.26
CA ALA A 128 -6.81 7.49 9.09
C ALA A 128 -6.55 8.36 7.85
N TYR A 129 -6.32 7.76 6.70
CA TYR A 129 -6.06 8.50 5.47
C TYR A 129 -6.57 7.75 4.23
N PRO A 130 -7.12 8.47 3.24
CA PRO A 130 -7.49 7.88 1.97
C PRO A 130 -6.28 7.24 1.28
N GLN A 131 -6.46 6.04 0.76
CA GLN A 131 -5.45 5.33 -0.02
C GLN A 131 -5.44 5.85 -1.45
N ARG A 132 -4.24 6.17 -1.95
CA ARG A 132 -4.04 6.45 -3.37
C ARG A 132 -3.80 5.14 -4.11
N PRO A 133 -4.25 5.00 -5.37
CA PRO A 133 -3.89 3.83 -6.16
C PRO A 133 -2.35 3.76 -6.34
N PRO A 134 -1.78 2.56 -6.48
CA PRO A 134 -0.33 2.40 -6.66
C PRO A 134 0.13 3.06 -7.96
N ILE A 135 1.39 3.50 -7.97
CA ILE A 135 2.08 3.93 -9.19
C ILE A 135 2.76 2.70 -9.78
N LEU A 136 2.45 2.38 -11.03
CA LEU A 136 3.02 1.24 -11.73
C LEU A 136 4.24 1.67 -12.53
N PHE A 137 5.39 1.05 -12.23
CA PHE A 137 6.63 1.24 -12.99
C PHE A 137 6.82 0.08 -13.96
N GLU A 138 6.22 0.21 -15.14
CA GLU A 138 6.21 -0.83 -16.17
C GLU A 138 6.83 -0.32 -17.47
N SER A 139 7.42 -1.24 -18.25
CA SER A 139 7.87 -0.96 -19.62
C SER A 139 7.49 -2.12 -20.53
N PRO A 140 6.72 -1.89 -21.60
CA PRO A 140 6.39 -2.95 -22.56
C PRO A 140 7.60 -3.38 -23.37
N LEU A 141 8.57 -2.48 -23.53
CA LEU A 141 9.76 -2.73 -24.30
C LEU A 141 10.89 -3.06 -23.34
N PRO A 142 11.57 -4.20 -23.51
CA PRO A 142 12.85 -4.38 -22.84
C PRO A 142 13.80 -3.25 -23.26
N PRO A 143 14.71 -2.79 -22.38
CA PRO A 143 15.70 -1.79 -22.74
C PRO A 143 16.45 -2.21 -24.00
N ARG A 144 16.41 -1.38 -25.05
CA ARG A 144 17.22 -1.61 -26.26
C ARG A 144 18.66 -1.17 -26.00
N VAL A 145 19.48 -2.11 -25.55
CA VAL A 145 20.89 -1.85 -25.25
C VAL A 145 21.76 -2.17 -26.46
N ARG A 146 22.65 -1.23 -26.83
CA ARG A 146 23.69 -1.44 -27.87
C ARG A 146 25.02 -1.91 -27.29
N TYR A 147 25.00 -2.39 -26.05
CA TYR A 147 26.16 -2.85 -25.32
C TYR A 147 25.93 -4.28 -24.80
N HIS A 148 27.01 -4.96 -24.44
CA HIS A 148 26.96 -6.30 -23.88
C HIS A 148 26.15 -6.32 -22.59
N HIS A 149 25.25 -7.29 -22.45
CA HIS A 149 24.46 -7.53 -21.24
C HIS A 149 24.71 -8.95 -20.72
N LEU A 150 24.52 -9.12 -19.41
CA LEU A 150 24.72 -10.40 -18.73
C LEU A 150 23.52 -11.32 -18.95
N ASN A 151 23.78 -12.59 -19.27
CA ASN A 151 22.77 -13.63 -19.24
C ASN A 151 22.53 -14.07 -17.79
N VAL A 152 21.33 -13.78 -17.27
CA VAL A 152 20.93 -14.22 -15.93
C VAL A 152 20.51 -15.70 -15.93
N PRO A 153 20.81 -16.45 -14.85
CA PRO A 153 21.56 -16.03 -13.67
C PRO A 153 23.09 -16.20 -13.78
N SER A 154 23.60 -16.94 -14.78
CA SER A 154 24.98 -17.44 -14.83
C SER A 154 26.05 -16.35 -14.97
N ASP A 155 25.84 -15.37 -15.84
CA ASP A 155 26.83 -14.30 -16.07
C ASP A 155 26.89 -13.36 -14.87
N VAL A 156 25.76 -13.14 -14.18
CA VAL A 156 25.74 -12.42 -12.89
C VAL A 156 26.53 -13.20 -11.85
N ALA A 157 26.33 -14.51 -11.73
CA ALA A 157 27.10 -15.33 -10.81
C ALA A 157 28.60 -15.32 -11.10
N MET A 158 28.98 -15.30 -12.38
CA MET A 158 30.37 -15.21 -12.83
C MET A 158 31.00 -13.86 -12.47
N VAL A 159 30.34 -12.74 -12.83
CA VAL A 159 30.86 -11.38 -12.59
C VAL A 159 30.92 -11.05 -11.10
N CYS A 160 29.89 -11.44 -10.33
CA CYS A 160 29.89 -11.30 -8.88
C CYS A 160 30.79 -12.32 -8.16
N ARG A 161 31.42 -13.25 -8.89
CA ARG A 161 32.21 -14.37 -8.36
C ARG A 161 31.46 -15.11 -7.24
N SER A 162 30.16 -15.31 -7.41
CA SER A 162 29.33 -15.94 -6.38
C SER A 162 29.46 -17.48 -6.37
N THR A 163 29.88 -18.08 -7.49
CA THR A 163 30.00 -19.55 -7.60
C THR A 163 30.92 -20.19 -6.54
N PRO A 164 32.13 -19.67 -6.26
CA PRO A 164 32.98 -20.23 -5.20
C PRO A 164 32.36 -20.10 -3.80
N VAL A 165 31.71 -18.99 -3.48
CA VAL A 165 31.09 -18.78 -2.16
C VAL A 165 29.82 -19.62 -1.98
N HIS A 166 29.05 -19.84 -3.05
CA HIS A 166 27.91 -20.75 -3.05
C HIS A 166 28.35 -22.20 -2.80
N LYS A 167 29.48 -22.64 -3.38
CA LYS A 167 30.03 -24.00 -3.17
C LYS A 167 30.42 -24.29 -1.73
N VAL A 168 30.76 -23.26 -0.94
CA VAL A 168 31.04 -23.39 0.50
C VAL A 168 29.80 -23.10 1.37
N GLY A 169 28.62 -23.03 0.77
CA GLY A 169 27.33 -22.99 1.48
C GLY A 169 26.72 -21.61 1.66
N VAL A 170 27.33 -20.53 1.16
CA VAL A 170 26.78 -19.18 1.24
C VAL A 170 25.85 -18.94 0.06
N THR A 171 24.56 -19.28 0.17
CA THR A 171 23.63 -19.29 -0.98
C THR A 171 22.44 -18.33 -0.84
N GLY A 172 22.44 -17.46 0.17
CA GLY A 172 21.25 -16.67 0.54
C GLY A 172 20.19 -17.49 1.28
N LYS A 173 20.47 -18.74 1.67
CA LYS A 173 19.58 -19.53 2.52
C LYS A 173 19.29 -18.77 3.82
N GLY A 174 18.02 -18.54 4.13
CA GLY A 174 17.58 -17.75 5.29
C GLY A 174 17.40 -16.26 5.03
N VAL A 175 17.72 -15.78 3.82
CA VAL A 175 17.38 -14.42 3.38
C VAL A 175 15.94 -14.43 2.85
N LEU A 176 15.09 -13.57 3.40
CA LEU A 176 13.74 -13.33 2.90
C LEU A 176 13.77 -12.15 1.92
N VAL A 177 13.30 -12.37 0.70
CA VAL A 177 13.16 -11.32 -0.32
C VAL A 177 11.67 -11.08 -0.54
N ALA A 178 11.21 -9.86 -0.27
CA ALA A 178 9.87 -9.41 -0.61
C ALA A 178 9.99 -8.46 -1.82
N MET A 179 9.40 -8.85 -2.94
CA MET A 179 9.27 -7.99 -4.11
C MET A 179 7.84 -7.49 -4.18
N VAL A 180 7.65 -6.18 -3.99
CA VAL A 180 6.36 -5.55 -4.22
C VAL A 180 6.20 -5.38 -5.72
N ASP A 181 5.43 -6.28 -6.30
CA ASP A 181 5.06 -6.27 -7.71
C ASP A 181 3.53 -6.29 -7.80
N THR A 182 3.02 -5.74 -8.88
CA THR A 182 1.66 -5.97 -9.38
C THR A 182 1.34 -7.44 -9.67
N GLY A 183 2.36 -8.31 -9.63
CA GLY A 183 2.26 -9.74 -9.89
C GLY A 183 2.01 -10.00 -11.38
N PHE A 184 1.17 -10.98 -11.70
CA PHE A 184 0.69 -11.23 -13.05
C PHE A 184 -0.55 -10.40 -13.39
N TYR A 185 -0.55 -9.10 -13.09
CA TYR A 185 -1.50 -8.23 -13.79
C TYR A 185 -1.21 -8.31 -15.29
N LYS A 186 -2.11 -7.81 -16.12
CA LYS A 186 -1.97 -7.84 -17.58
C LYS A 186 -0.85 -6.90 -18.07
N HIS A 187 0.38 -7.21 -17.69
CA HIS A 187 1.56 -6.48 -18.08
C HIS A 187 1.75 -6.68 -19.59
N PRO A 188 1.89 -5.61 -20.38
CA PRO A 188 1.94 -5.75 -21.83
C PRO A 188 3.11 -6.60 -22.35
N PHE A 189 4.21 -6.69 -21.59
CA PHE A 189 5.26 -7.69 -21.83
C PHE A 189 4.72 -9.14 -21.80
N TYR A 190 3.95 -9.55 -20.78
CA TYR A 190 3.38 -10.90 -20.71
C TYR A 190 2.29 -11.10 -21.76
N GLU A 191 1.45 -10.09 -22.03
CA GLU A 191 0.47 -10.18 -23.13
C GLU A 191 1.14 -10.39 -24.50
N TRP A 192 2.33 -9.83 -24.72
CA TRP A 192 3.10 -10.01 -25.94
C TRP A 192 3.98 -11.26 -25.97
N HIS A 193 4.40 -11.79 -24.82
CA HIS A 193 5.43 -12.83 -24.74
C HIS A 193 5.03 -14.16 -24.06
N GLY A 194 3.87 -14.26 -23.41
CA GLY A 194 3.34 -15.50 -22.80
C GLY A 194 3.56 -15.60 -21.30
#